data_AF-A0AAN2X2F4-F1
#
_entry.id   AF-A0AAN2X2F4-F1
#
_cell.length_a   1.000
_cell.length_b   1.000
_cell.length_c   1.000
_cell.angle_alpha   90.00
_cell.angle_beta   90.00
_cell.angle_gamma   90.00
#
_symmetry.space_group_name_H-M   'P 1'
#
loop_
_entity.id
_entity.type
_entity.pdbx_description
1 polymer ?
#
loop_
_entity_poly.entity_id
_entity_poly.type
_entity_poly.pdbx_seq_one_letter_code
_entity_poly.pdbx_strand_id
1 'polypeptide(L)'
;MPKFKNKQIKMSGKSYKLIEQLGSGGAGVVWLALSSNKKYAVKFLNTHGQLSEQKKQRFQNEIAFCKKTENTNIVKVLEDGEFDNSVFYIMPYYSKTLRKVIDENATSIDKAFTYIEKLCQAIKFIHDKNIIHRDIKPENILIEENKLVLADFGIAHFENHMLTKDSDLLANRNYLAPEQKIKGKANDITSAVDIYALGAIINEVFTKQNPAGSYFKNISSISPLLSSLDNLINKMLKQTPYERPKINEVILELRLIFGEIEESIKNTYDRLLDECPIEQEEGLLKIILKQASEDLQIAENILKRDLNLDNFNHNYHMNIGYTTDEFLKNLYFQEILYKKCEDKFNYESNIYKEGGLYTPLDLKDNKEHMDLFRTLQMHLSDYPLENYFDLSGKILKLFSSCCDYHCKEILKVIDNIIKTIKEKLMDAPILYLIM
;
A
#
# COMPACT_ATOMS: atom_id res chain seq x y z
N MET A 1 36.48 -12.12 -0.16
CA MET A 1 35.95 -10.92 0.55
C MET A 1 35.66 -9.83 -0.48
N PRO A 2 34.60 -9.03 -0.33
CA PRO A 2 34.32 -7.95 -1.28
C PRO A 2 35.49 -6.95 -1.28
N LYS A 3 35.93 -6.55 -2.49
CA LYS A 3 37.24 -5.91 -2.82
C LYS A 3 37.66 -4.76 -1.91
N PHE A 4 36.71 -4.02 -1.33
CA PHE A 4 36.98 -2.78 -0.61
C PHE A 4 36.63 -2.79 0.89
N LYS A 5 36.19 -3.92 1.45
CA LYS A 5 35.74 -3.97 2.85
C LYS A 5 36.87 -3.57 3.82
N ASN A 6 36.55 -2.72 4.78
CA ASN A 6 37.47 -2.15 5.79
C ASN A 6 38.61 -1.27 5.23
N LYS A 7 38.69 -1.02 3.91
CA LYS A 7 39.61 -0.03 3.37
C LYS A 7 39.17 1.40 3.76
N GLN A 8 40.12 2.33 3.78
CA GLN A 8 39.88 3.74 4.10
C GLN A 8 40.24 4.63 2.90
N ILE A 9 39.35 5.56 2.59
CA ILE A 9 39.61 6.62 1.61
C ILE A 9 39.86 7.92 2.39
N LYS A 10 40.97 8.59 2.12
CA LYS A 10 41.27 9.89 2.74
C LYS A 10 41.03 10.99 1.72
N MET A 11 40.13 11.92 2.04
CA MET A 11 39.77 13.05 1.18
C MET A 11 39.60 14.30 2.03
N SER A 12 40.17 15.43 1.61
CA SER A 12 39.98 16.74 2.24
C SER A 12 40.13 16.73 3.78
N GLY A 13 41.09 15.97 4.30
CA GLY A 13 41.34 15.81 5.74
C GLY A 13 40.40 14.86 6.51
N LYS A 14 39.44 14.22 5.84
CA LYS A 14 38.53 13.21 6.42
C LYS A 14 38.95 11.79 6.00
N SER A 15 38.69 10.81 6.87
CA SER A 15 38.82 9.38 6.55
C SER A 15 37.45 8.73 6.46
N TYR A 16 37.18 8.05 5.34
CA TYR A 16 35.95 7.32 5.06
C TYR A 16 36.24 5.83 5.09
N LYS A 17 35.80 5.15 6.14
CA LYS A 17 35.96 3.69 6.29
C LYS A 17 34.82 2.96 5.59
N LEU A 18 35.14 2.10 4.63
CA LEU A 18 34.16 1.30 3.89
C LEU A 18 33.70 0.11 4.74
N ILE A 19 32.41 0.04 5.04
CA ILE A 19 31.83 -0.90 5.99
C ILE A 19 31.18 -2.09 5.27
N GLU A 20 30.30 -1.79 4.33
CA GLU A 20 29.41 -2.77 3.70
C GLU A 20 29.12 -2.35 2.25
N GLN A 21 28.94 -3.33 1.37
CA GLN A 21 28.49 -3.09 0.01
C GLN A 21 26.95 -2.99 0.01
N LEU A 22 26.43 -1.84 -0.44
CA LEU A 22 24.98 -1.57 -0.50
C LEU A 22 24.33 -2.11 -1.76
N GLY A 23 25.08 -2.17 -2.86
CA GLY A 23 24.57 -2.62 -4.16
C GLY A 23 25.69 -2.72 -5.20
N SER A 24 25.43 -3.49 -6.26
CA SER A 24 26.31 -3.61 -7.42
C SER A 24 25.46 -3.71 -8.67
N GLY A 25 25.84 -3.00 -9.73
CA GLY A 25 25.16 -3.03 -11.02
C GLY A 25 26.09 -2.69 -12.18
N GLY A 26 25.52 -2.54 -13.38
CA GLY A 26 26.28 -2.27 -14.60
C GLY A 26 27.09 -0.97 -14.60
N ALA A 27 26.66 0.03 -13.80
CA ALA A 27 27.31 1.34 -13.68
C ALA A 27 28.39 1.39 -12.59
N GLY A 28 28.40 0.46 -11.63
CA GLY A 28 29.31 0.54 -10.49
C GLY A 28 28.91 -0.29 -9.28
N VAL A 29 29.71 -0.17 -8.22
CA VAL A 29 29.45 -0.75 -6.91
C VAL A 29 29.35 0.36 -5.87
N VAL A 30 28.32 0.30 -5.02
CA VAL A 30 28.07 1.31 -3.97
C VAL A 30 28.39 0.70 -2.61
N TRP A 31 29.12 1.45 -1.80
CA TRP A 31 29.54 1.07 -0.46
C TRP A 31 29.03 2.06 0.59
N LEU A 32 28.57 1.54 1.72
CA LEU A 32 28.37 2.29 2.94
C LEU A 32 29.75 2.64 3.52
N ALA A 33 29.96 3.91 3.80
CA ALA A 33 31.13 4.42 4.47
C ALA A 33 30.78 5.15 5.77
N LEU A 34 31.68 5.09 6.74
CA LEU A 34 31.60 5.87 7.98
C LEU A 34 32.74 6.88 8.04
N SER A 35 32.40 8.13 8.35
CA SER A 35 33.38 9.19 8.66
C SER A 35 32.84 10.05 9.78
N SER A 36 33.61 10.19 10.87
CA SER A 36 33.22 10.95 12.08
C SER A 36 31.79 10.64 12.55
N ASN A 37 31.46 9.35 12.72
CA ASN A 37 30.15 8.83 13.12
C ASN A 37 28.97 9.16 12.19
N LYS A 38 29.23 9.70 10.98
CA LYS A 38 28.21 9.92 9.95
C LYS A 38 28.33 8.89 8.83
N LYS A 39 27.18 8.46 8.30
CA LYS A 39 27.08 7.53 7.18
C LYS A 39 27.16 8.27 5.84
N TYR A 40 27.88 7.69 4.90
CA TYR A 40 28.01 8.16 3.52
C TYR A 40 27.87 6.98 2.56
N ALA A 41 27.56 7.26 1.30
CA ALA A 41 27.64 6.28 0.23
C ALA A 41 28.81 6.62 -0.70
N VAL A 42 29.59 5.61 -1.07
CA VAL A 42 30.73 5.72 -1.99
C VAL A 42 30.45 4.85 -3.20
N LYS A 43 30.27 5.46 -4.37
CA LYS A 43 30.06 4.74 -5.63
C LYS A 43 31.38 4.65 -6.38
N PHE A 44 31.79 3.44 -6.71
CA PHE A 44 32.93 3.14 -7.54
C PHE A 44 32.47 2.73 -8.94
N LEU A 45 33.12 3.28 -9.96
CA LEU A 45 32.93 2.83 -11.34
C LEU A 45 33.47 1.40 -11.49
N ASN A 46 32.71 0.54 -12.16
CA ASN A 46 33.16 -0.81 -12.46
C ASN A 46 34.11 -0.79 -13.69
N THR A 47 35.39 -1.10 -13.49
CA THR A 47 36.44 -0.96 -14.51
C THR A 47 36.65 -2.21 -15.38
N HIS A 48 35.79 -3.23 -15.26
CA HIS A 48 35.94 -4.47 -16.06
C HIS A 48 35.39 -4.33 -17.50
N GLY A 49 36.29 -4.39 -18.49
CA GLY A 49 35.96 -4.60 -19.92
C GLY A 49 36.53 -3.56 -20.90
N GLN A 50 36.49 -3.86 -22.21
CA GLN A 50 37.05 -3.06 -23.32
C GLN A 50 36.39 -1.68 -23.55
N LEU A 51 35.26 -1.38 -22.87
CA LEU A 51 34.50 -0.14 -23.04
C LEU A 51 34.73 0.88 -21.91
N SER A 52 35.94 0.87 -21.35
CA SER A 52 36.30 1.59 -20.13
C SER A 52 36.24 3.11 -20.30
N GLU A 53 36.66 3.65 -21.44
CA GLU A 53 36.86 5.11 -21.57
C GLU A 53 35.55 5.87 -21.76
N GLN A 54 34.64 5.37 -22.61
CA GLN A 54 33.32 5.97 -22.75
C GLN A 54 32.56 5.95 -21.42
N LYS A 55 32.56 4.80 -20.71
CA LYS A 55 31.93 4.68 -19.39
C LYS A 55 32.54 5.65 -18.36
N LYS A 56 33.87 5.78 -18.35
CA LYS A 56 34.58 6.72 -17.50
C LYS A 56 34.18 8.16 -17.80
N GLN A 57 34.09 8.54 -19.07
CA GLN A 57 33.61 9.86 -19.47
C GLN A 57 32.17 10.13 -19.00
N ARG A 58 31.25 9.15 -19.16
CA ARG A 58 29.86 9.28 -18.66
C ARG A 58 29.85 9.50 -17.14
N PHE A 59 30.64 8.73 -16.41
CA PHE A 59 30.74 8.82 -14.96
C PHE A 59 31.34 10.16 -14.49
N GLN A 60 32.34 10.69 -15.20
CA GLN A 60 32.89 12.01 -14.91
C GLN A 60 31.89 13.14 -15.18
N ASN A 61 31.09 13.03 -16.24
CA ASN A 61 30.02 14.00 -16.53
C ASN A 61 28.92 13.95 -15.44
N GLU A 62 28.53 12.75 -15.01
CA GLU A 62 27.62 12.53 -13.87
C GLU A 62 28.15 13.23 -12.60
N ILE A 63 29.42 12.98 -12.24
CA ILE A 63 30.10 13.62 -11.12
C ILE A 63 30.04 15.14 -11.25
N ALA A 64 30.43 15.69 -12.40
CA ALA A 64 30.50 17.13 -12.62
C ALA A 64 29.13 17.81 -12.47
N PHE A 65 28.07 17.18 -12.98
CA PHE A 65 26.70 17.66 -12.84
C PHE A 65 26.22 17.60 -11.38
N CYS A 66 26.32 16.42 -10.75
CA CYS A 66 25.86 16.20 -9.38
C CYS A 66 26.68 16.96 -8.34
N LYS A 67 27.92 17.38 -8.67
CA LYS A 67 28.73 18.26 -7.82
C LYS A 67 28.28 19.72 -7.93
N LYS A 68 27.88 20.18 -9.12
CA LYS A 68 27.42 21.55 -9.36
C LYS A 68 25.94 21.80 -9.05
N THR A 69 25.13 20.75 -8.92
CA THR A 69 23.69 20.90 -8.68
C THR A 69 23.40 21.60 -7.35
N GLU A 70 22.43 22.51 -7.37
CA GLU A 70 21.85 23.17 -6.19
C GLU A 70 20.43 22.67 -5.88
N ASN A 71 19.90 21.77 -6.72
CA ASN A 71 18.56 21.22 -6.53
C ASN A 71 18.58 20.15 -5.42
N THR A 72 17.68 20.28 -4.45
CA THR A 72 17.60 19.41 -3.27
C THR A 72 17.07 18.01 -3.56
N ASN A 73 16.44 17.79 -4.72
CA ASN A 73 15.89 16.53 -5.21
C ASN A 73 16.81 15.83 -6.22
N ILE A 74 18.03 16.33 -6.38
CA ILE A 74 19.10 15.68 -7.17
C ILE A 74 20.19 15.25 -6.20
N VAL A 75 20.77 14.07 -6.41
CA VAL A 75 21.86 13.60 -5.57
C VAL A 75 23.06 14.55 -5.63
N LYS A 76 23.59 14.93 -4.46
CA LYS A 76 24.75 15.81 -4.35
C LYS A 76 26.02 14.99 -4.21
N VAL A 77 26.95 15.16 -5.14
CA VAL A 77 28.32 14.67 -4.98
C VAL A 77 29.09 15.64 -4.08
N LEU A 78 29.65 15.10 -2.99
CA LEU A 78 30.42 15.85 -2.01
C LEU A 78 31.90 15.90 -2.42
N GLU A 79 32.46 14.73 -2.72
CA GLU A 79 33.87 14.54 -3.03
C GLU A 79 34.01 13.43 -4.08
N ASP A 80 35.06 13.46 -4.89
CA ASP A 80 35.33 12.51 -5.95
C ASP A 80 36.84 12.33 -6.13
N GLY A 81 37.26 11.18 -6.67
CA GLY A 81 38.67 10.87 -6.84
C GLY A 81 38.92 9.50 -7.42
N GLU A 82 40.13 9.01 -7.25
CA GLU A 82 40.56 7.68 -7.68
C GLU A 82 41.13 6.89 -6.50
N PHE A 83 40.71 5.63 -6.39
CA PHE A 83 41.18 4.72 -5.35
C PHE A 83 41.29 3.30 -5.90
N ASP A 84 42.45 2.67 -5.74
CA ASP A 84 42.70 1.29 -6.21
C ASP A 84 42.37 1.11 -7.72
N ASN A 85 42.86 2.05 -8.53
CA ASN A 85 42.65 2.19 -9.98
C ASN A 85 41.16 2.24 -10.39
N SER A 86 40.30 2.77 -9.51
CA SER A 86 38.86 2.90 -9.76
C SER A 86 38.42 4.33 -9.42
N VAL A 87 37.77 5.00 -10.37
CA VAL A 87 37.15 6.33 -10.14
C VAL A 87 35.96 6.15 -9.21
N PHE A 88 35.82 7.06 -8.24
CA PHE A 88 34.72 7.03 -7.29
C PHE A 88 34.19 8.42 -6.98
N TYR A 89 33.01 8.48 -6.39
CA TYR A 89 32.50 9.67 -5.71
C TYR A 89 31.81 9.32 -4.40
N ILE A 90 31.73 10.31 -3.50
CA ILE A 90 31.13 10.27 -2.18
C ILE A 90 29.87 11.14 -2.18
N MET A 91 28.78 10.61 -1.65
CA MET A 91 27.50 11.30 -1.49
C MET A 91 26.92 11.03 -0.09
N PRO A 92 25.93 11.82 0.37
CA PRO A 92 25.17 11.48 1.57
C PRO A 92 24.57 10.06 1.48
N TYR A 93 24.53 9.36 2.60
CA TYR A 93 23.83 8.08 2.66
C TYR A 93 22.31 8.29 2.71
N TYR A 94 21.58 7.45 1.98
CA TYR A 94 20.12 7.37 2.01
C TYR A 94 19.75 5.93 2.40
N SER A 95 18.86 5.79 3.37
CA SER A 95 18.50 4.52 4.00
C SER A 95 17.71 3.59 3.09
N LYS A 96 16.91 4.13 2.17
CA LYS A 96 16.03 3.35 1.28
C LYS A 96 16.07 3.85 -0.16
N THR A 97 15.68 2.97 -1.08
CA THR A 97 15.29 3.34 -2.44
C THR A 97 13.76 3.39 -2.52
N LEU A 98 13.20 4.05 -3.53
CA LEU A 98 11.75 3.99 -3.77
C LEU A 98 11.29 2.55 -4.02
N ARG A 99 12.12 1.70 -4.64
CA ARG A 99 11.85 0.25 -4.75
C ARG A 99 11.51 -0.37 -3.40
N LYS A 100 12.39 -0.21 -2.41
CA LYS A 100 12.16 -0.74 -1.06
C LYS A 100 10.90 -0.19 -0.42
N VAL A 101 10.60 1.09 -0.65
CA VAL A 101 9.39 1.74 -0.14
C VAL A 101 8.11 1.18 -0.76
N ILE A 102 8.14 0.84 -2.06
CA ILE A 102 7.03 0.17 -2.75
C ILE A 102 6.85 -1.25 -2.17
N ASP A 103 7.95 -1.99 -2.01
CA ASP A 103 7.95 -3.39 -1.56
C ASP A 103 7.49 -3.56 -0.09
N GLU A 104 7.82 -2.62 0.79
CA GLU A 104 7.46 -2.66 2.22
C GLU A 104 5.97 -2.37 2.50
N ASN A 105 5.20 -1.97 1.48
CA ASN A 105 3.76 -1.68 1.55
C ASN A 105 3.33 -0.68 2.67
N ALA A 106 4.24 0.19 3.10
CA ALA A 106 4.04 1.09 4.25
C ALA A 106 3.90 2.57 3.83
N THR A 107 3.46 2.84 2.59
CA THR A 107 3.37 4.22 2.07
C THR A 107 1.93 4.69 2.04
N SER A 108 1.59 5.64 2.91
CA SER A 108 0.31 6.36 2.85
C SER A 108 0.21 7.18 1.57
N ILE A 109 -1.03 7.52 1.17
CA ILE A 109 -1.31 8.35 -0.01
C ILE A 109 -0.57 9.69 0.08
N ASP A 110 -0.65 10.39 1.22
CA ASP A 110 0.04 11.66 1.48
C ASP A 110 1.55 11.57 1.25
N LYS A 111 2.15 10.45 1.68
CA LYS A 111 3.59 10.20 1.54
C LYS A 111 3.95 9.87 0.09
N ALA A 112 3.11 9.10 -0.60
CA ALA A 112 3.26 8.83 -2.03
C ALA A 112 3.22 10.13 -2.83
N PHE A 113 2.26 11.02 -2.56
CA PHE A 113 2.16 12.34 -3.21
C PHE A 113 3.40 13.19 -2.96
N THR A 114 3.88 13.24 -1.72
CA THR A 114 5.11 13.96 -1.38
C THR A 114 6.31 13.45 -2.20
N TYR A 115 6.43 12.14 -2.40
CA TYR A 115 7.49 11.57 -3.23
C TYR A 115 7.31 11.88 -4.71
N ILE A 116 6.09 11.75 -5.25
CA ILE A 116 5.79 12.05 -6.64
C ILE A 116 6.09 13.52 -6.95
N GLU A 117 5.70 14.45 -6.09
CA GLU A 117 5.98 15.88 -6.28
C GLU A 117 7.49 16.14 -6.34
N LYS A 118 8.25 15.58 -5.39
CA LYS A 118 9.71 15.73 -5.34
C LYS A 118 10.41 15.13 -6.56
N LEU A 119 9.91 14.00 -7.04
CA LEU A 119 10.41 13.38 -8.27
C LEU A 119 10.10 14.25 -9.49
N CYS A 120 8.89 14.81 -9.58
CA CYS A 120 8.53 15.74 -10.65
C CYS A 120 9.41 17.00 -10.65
N GLN A 121 9.72 17.54 -9.46
CA GLN A 121 10.64 18.68 -9.31
C GLN A 121 12.06 18.34 -9.77
N ALA A 122 12.55 17.13 -9.47
CA ALA A 122 13.84 16.65 -9.96
C ALA A 122 13.88 16.52 -11.49
N ILE A 123 12.85 15.91 -12.08
CA ILE A 123 12.72 15.71 -13.54
C ILE A 123 12.59 17.07 -14.25
N LYS A 124 11.78 17.96 -13.71
CA LYS A 124 11.64 19.33 -14.22
C LYS A 124 12.99 20.04 -14.26
N PHE A 125 13.75 19.99 -13.16
CA PHE A 125 15.04 20.64 -13.07
C PHE A 125 16.04 20.17 -14.13
N ILE A 126 16.09 18.86 -14.41
CA ILE A 126 16.97 18.34 -15.45
C ILE A 126 16.46 18.68 -16.86
N HIS A 127 15.15 18.62 -17.10
CA HIS A 127 14.54 18.97 -18.39
C HIS A 127 14.73 20.46 -18.73
N ASP A 128 14.59 21.35 -17.76
CA ASP A 128 14.86 22.79 -17.92
C ASP A 128 16.33 23.08 -18.30
N LYS A 129 17.24 22.14 -18.03
CA LYS A 129 18.65 22.18 -18.44
C LYS A 129 18.96 21.36 -19.69
N ASN A 130 17.93 20.88 -20.40
CA ASN A 130 18.04 20.00 -21.56
C ASN A 130 18.77 18.68 -21.27
N ILE A 131 18.67 18.18 -20.04
CA ILE A 131 19.22 16.88 -19.62
C ILE A 131 18.07 15.87 -19.54
N ILE A 132 18.23 14.74 -20.25
CA ILE A 132 17.31 13.59 -20.19
C ILE A 132 17.99 12.49 -19.38
N HIS A 133 17.29 11.93 -18.40
CA HIS A 133 17.88 10.91 -17.52
C HIS A 133 17.99 9.54 -18.19
N ARG A 134 16.96 9.12 -18.94
CA ARG A 134 16.89 7.87 -19.74
C ARG A 134 16.85 6.54 -18.97
N ASP A 135 17.03 6.55 -17.65
CA ASP A 135 17.00 5.36 -16.78
C ASP A 135 16.35 5.69 -15.43
N ILE A 136 15.22 6.42 -15.47
CA ILE A 136 14.44 6.68 -14.26
C ILE A 136 13.74 5.38 -13.87
N LYS A 137 13.97 4.94 -12.64
CA LYS A 137 13.37 3.74 -12.04
C LYS A 137 13.41 3.82 -10.51
N PRO A 138 12.57 3.05 -9.79
CA PRO A 138 12.51 3.12 -8.33
C PRO A 138 13.84 2.83 -7.60
N GLU A 139 14.77 2.11 -8.22
CA GLU A 139 16.10 1.82 -7.68
C GLU A 139 17.03 3.05 -7.69
N ASN A 140 16.83 3.96 -8.65
CA ASN A 140 17.63 5.18 -8.82
C ASN A 140 17.06 6.37 -8.03
N ILE A 141 15.96 6.16 -7.30
CA ILE A 141 15.31 7.17 -6.46
C ILE A 141 15.63 6.84 -5.01
N LEU A 142 16.42 7.69 -4.36
CA LEU A 142 16.91 7.48 -3.00
C LEU A 142 16.09 8.27 -2.00
N ILE A 143 15.82 7.67 -0.85
CA ILE A 143 14.93 8.19 0.18
C ILE A 143 15.64 8.19 1.53
N GLU A 144 15.52 9.32 2.23
CA GLU A 144 15.89 9.47 3.64
C GLU A 144 14.78 10.24 4.34
N GLU A 145 14.08 9.60 5.28
CA GLU A 145 12.88 10.16 5.92
C GLU A 145 11.83 10.64 4.91
N ASN A 146 11.65 11.95 4.77
CA ASN A 146 10.76 12.58 3.79
C ASN A 146 11.51 13.14 2.58
N LYS A 147 12.85 13.07 2.54
CA LYS A 147 13.65 13.54 1.42
C LYS A 147 13.67 12.47 0.33
N LEU A 148 13.51 12.92 -0.92
CA LEU A 148 13.67 12.12 -2.11
C LEU A 148 14.68 12.79 -3.03
N VAL A 149 15.67 12.03 -3.50
CA VAL A 149 16.62 12.47 -4.51
C VAL A 149 16.69 11.49 -5.67
N LEU A 150 16.78 12.03 -6.88
CA LEU A 150 17.10 11.28 -8.08
C LEU A 150 18.62 11.13 -8.19
N ALA A 151 19.09 9.91 -8.44
CA ALA A 151 20.50 9.55 -8.57
C ALA A 151 20.75 8.79 -9.89
N ASP A 152 22.02 8.48 -10.15
CA ASP A 152 22.45 7.62 -11.27
C ASP A 152 22.13 8.21 -12.66
N PHE A 153 22.55 9.45 -12.86
CA PHE A 153 22.33 10.14 -14.12
C PHE A 153 23.26 9.62 -15.21
N GLY A 154 22.69 9.08 -16.29
CA GLY A 154 23.43 8.68 -17.50
C GLY A 154 23.85 9.85 -18.38
N ILE A 155 24.54 10.88 -17.84
CA ILE A 155 24.79 12.21 -18.48
C ILE A 155 25.85 12.17 -19.59
N ALA A 156 25.75 11.23 -20.52
CA ALA A 156 26.33 11.40 -21.83
C ALA A 156 25.24 11.20 -22.87
N HIS A 157 24.63 12.31 -23.29
CA HIS A 157 24.18 12.36 -24.67
C HIS A 157 25.35 12.03 -25.58
N PHE A 158 25.04 11.38 -26.70
CA PHE A 158 25.91 10.91 -27.77
C PHE A 158 26.34 9.42 -27.70
N GLU A 159 25.72 8.70 -28.63
CA GLU A 159 26.15 7.49 -29.34
C GLU A 159 26.03 6.11 -28.65
N ASN A 160 25.26 5.26 -29.36
CA ASN A 160 25.14 3.81 -29.31
C ASN A 160 25.05 3.16 -27.93
N HIS A 161 23.81 2.93 -27.48
CA HIS A 161 23.52 1.90 -26.49
C HIS A 161 23.61 0.51 -27.13
N MET A 162 24.81 -0.04 -27.15
CA MET A 162 24.96 -1.46 -26.83
C MET A 162 25.52 -1.55 -25.41
N LEU A 163 25.25 -2.66 -24.73
CA LEU A 163 25.82 -3.11 -23.46
C LEU A 163 24.97 -2.91 -22.21
N THR A 164 24.04 -3.85 -22.05
CA THR A 164 23.74 -4.48 -20.76
C THR A 164 23.61 -5.99 -21.00
N LYS A 165 24.25 -6.82 -20.16
CA LYS A 165 24.30 -8.29 -20.30
C LYS A 165 22.91 -8.92 -20.16
N ASP A 166 22.72 -10.07 -20.82
CA ASP A 166 21.46 -10.81 -21.01
C ASP A 166 20.72 -11.24 -19.73
N SER A 167 21.37 -11.29 -18.57
CA SER A 167 20.78 -11.81 -17.33
C SER A 167 20.03 -10.77 -16.48
N ASP A 168 20.29 -9.47 -16.62
CA ASP A 168 19.59 -8.38 -15.87
C ASP A 168 18.45 -7.72 -16.69
N LEU A 169 18.20 -8.25 -17.89
CA LEU A 169 17.38 -7.62 -18.93
C LEU A 169 15.86 -7.73 -18.72
N LEU A 170 15.38 -8.65 -17.88
CA LEU A 170 13.94 -8.88 -17.74
C LEU A 170 13.26 -7.90 -16.75
N ALA A 171 13.93 -7.51 -15.66
CA ALA A 171 13.35 -6.61 -14.65
C ALA A 171 13.60 -5.11 -14.93
N ASN A 172 14.74 -4.75 -15.53
CA ASN A 172 15.10 -3.34 -15.81
C ASN A 172 14.33 -2.72 -17.00
N ARG A 173 13.68 -3.52 -17.86
CA ARG A 173 13.05 -3.04 -19.10
C ARG A 173 11.67 -2.42 -18.92
N ASN A 174 11.09 -2.52 -17.74
CA ASN A 174 9.69 -2.13 -17.55
C ASN A 174 9.48 -0.62 -17.56
N TYR A 175 10.46 0.16 -17.07
CA TYR A 175 10.43 1.63 -17.11
C TYR A 175 10.96 2.23 -18.41
N LEU A 176 11.54 1.39 -19.29
CA LEU A 176 12.00 1.87 -20.59
C LEU A 176 10.81 2.14 -21.49
N ALA A 177 10.79 3.35 -22.04
CA ALA A 177 9.82 3.73 -23.05
C ALA A 177 9.95 2.87 -24.31
N PRO A 178 8.86 2.66 -25.08
CA PRO A 178 8.86 1.85 -26.29
C PRO A 178 9.97 2.21 -27.29
N GLU A 179 10.21 3.50 -27.51
CA GLU A 179 11.24 4.01 -28.40
C GLU A 179 12.67 3.68 -27.93
N GLN A 180 12.90 3.54 -26.62
CA GLN A 180 14.20 3.13 -26.08
C GLN A 180 14.49 1.64 -26.32
N LYS A 181 13.47 0.84 -26.62
CA LYS A 181 13.60 -0.60 -26.91
C LYS A 181 13.98 -0.87 -28.36
N ILE A 182 13.85 0.13 -29.25
CA ILE A 182 14.15 0.01 -30.69
C ILE A 182 15.66 0.21 -30.92
N LYS A 183 16.33 -0.82 -31.46
CA LYS A 183 17.75 -0.73 -31.83
C LYS A 183 17.96 0.31 -32.94
N GLY A 184 19.03 1.11 -32.83
CA GLY A 184 19.46 2.04 -33.87
C GLY A 184 18.77 3.42 -33.87
N LYS A 185 17.80 3.68 -32.98
CA LYS A 185 17.10 4.98 -32.86
C LYS A 185 17.48 5.79 -31.62
N ALA A 186 18.68 5.58 -31.09
CA ALA A 186 19.13 6.25 -29.85
C ALA A 186 19.22 7.78 -29.97
N ASN A 187 19.37 8.31 -31.19
CA ASN A 187 19.43 9.75 -31.47
C ASN A 187 18.05 10.43 -31.50
N ASP A 188 16.96 9.65 -31.62
CA ASP A 188 15.59 10.16 -31.68
C ASP A 188 14.93 10.22 -30.28
N ILE A 189 15.68 9.88 -29.23
CA ILE A 189 15.20 9.87 -27.84
C ILE A 189 15.03 11.30 -27.33
N THR A 190 13.80 11.65 -26.94
CA THR A 190 13.45 12.93 -26.34
C THR A 190 13.17 12.80 -24.85
N SER A 191 12.92 13.92 -24.15
CA SER A 191 12.57 13.93 -22.72
C SER A 191 11.29 13.15 -22.39
N ALA A 192 10.49 12.80 -23.39
CA ALA A 192 9.29 11.98 -23.25
C ALA A 192 9.56 10.58 -22.68
N VAL A 193 10.79 10.07 -22.74
CA VAL A 193 11.16 8.79 -22.10
C VAL A 193 11.10 8.86 -20.58
N ASP A 194 11.51 10.00 -20.01
CA ASP A 194 11.48 10.22 -18.56
C ASP A 194 10.03 10.38 -18.08
N ILE A 195 9.14 10.94 -18.93
CA ILE A 195 7.70 11.04 -18.66
C ILE A 195 7.04 9.66 -18.63
N TYR A 196 7.40 8.78 -19.57
CA TYR A 196 6.93 7.39 -19.56
C TYR A 196 7.35 6.67 -18.28
N ALA A 197 8.62 6.76 -17.92
CA ALA A 197 9.15 6.16 -16.69
C ALA A 197 8.45 6.71 -15.43
N LEU A 198 8.23 8.04 -15.37
CA LEU A 198 7.47 8.68 -14.30
C LEU A 198 6.04 8.14 -14.20
N GLY A 199 5.34 8.00 -15.32
CA GLY A 199 3.97 7.46 -15.35
C GLY A 199 3.92 6.02 -14.83
N ALA A 200 4.92 5.21 -15.21
CA ALA A 200 5.04 3.84 -14.74
C ALA A 200 5.28 3.77 -13.23
N ILE A 201 6.15 4.65 -12.70
CA ILE A 201 6.45 4.74 -11.26
C ILE A 201 5.22 5.22 -10.48
N ILE A 202 4.51 6.25 -10.95
CA ILE A 202 3.31 6.75 -10.25
C ILE A 202 2.27 5.63 -10.17
N ASN A 203 2.01 4.92 -11.26
CA ASN A 203 1.07 3.78 -11.24
C ASN A 203 1.51 2.72 -10.21
N GLU A 204 2.76 2.27 -10.27
CA GLU A 204 3.27 1.22 -9.40
C GLU A 204 3.29 1.61 -7.92
N VAL A 205 3.55 2.89 -7.60
CA VAL A 205 3.53 3.39 -6.22
C VAL A 205 2.17 3.13 -5.56
N PHE A 206 1.06 3.23 -6.31
CA PHE A 206 -0.28 2.95 -5.79
C PHE A 206 -0.71 1.51 -5.99
N THR A 207 -0.43 0.92 -7.16
CA THR A 207 -0.93 -0.42 -7.52
C THR A 207 -0.09 -1.56 -6.96
N LYS A 208 1.16 -1.26 -6.56
CA LYS A 208 2.21 -2.23 -6.21
C LYS A 208 2.49 -3.23 -7.33
N GLN A 209 2.03 -2.93 -8.53
CA GLN A 209 2.21 -3.75 -9.72
C GLN A 209 2.92 -2.91 -10.75
N ASN A 210 4.01 -3.47 -11.28
CA ASN A 210 4.73 -2.83 -12.35
C ASN A 210 3.86 -2.82 -13.62
N PRO A 211 3.60 -1.64 -14.24
CA PRO A 211 2.83 -1.58 -15.47
C PRO A 211 3.66 -2.13 -16.63
N ALA A 212 3.51 -3.42 -16.90
CA ALA A 212 4.16 -4.11 -18.01
C ALA A 212 3.12 -4.63 -19.03
N GLY A 213 3.30 -4.27 -20.30
CA GLY A 213 2.44 -4.72 -21.40
C GLY A 213 1.29 -3.76 -21.74
N SER A 214 0.31 -4.25 -22.50
CA SER A 214 -0.85 -3.46 -22.97
C SER A 214 -1.97 -3.34 -21.94
N TYR A 215 -1.92 -4.14 -20.87
CA TYR A 215 -2.88 -4.14 -19.78
C TYR A 215 -2.11 -4.00 -18.47
N PHE A 216 -2.33 -2.90 -17.77
CA PHE A 216 -1.82 -2.68 -16.43
C PHE A 216 -2.98 -2.30 -15.51
N LYS A 217 -2.81 -2.56 -14.22
CA LYS A 217 -3.85 -2.30 -13.22
C LYS A 217 -4.03 -0.78 -13.07
N ASN A 218 -5.27 -0.31 -13.14
CA ASN A 218 -5.60 1.09 -12.89
C ASN A 218 -5.47 1.43 -11.40
N ILE A 219 -5.11 2.66 -11.10
CA ILE A 219 -5.04 3.16 -9.73
C ILE A 219 -6.45 3.14 -9.11
N SER A 220 -7.49 3.49 -9.88
CA SER A 220 -8.90 3.46 -9.44
C SER A 220 -9.37 2.10 -8.93
N SER A 221 -8.81 1.00 -9.45
CA SER A 221 -9.14 -0.36 -8.98
C SER A 221 -8.57 -0.68 -7.60
N ILE A 222 -7.61 0.11 -7.13
CA ILE A 222 -7.03 0.01 -5.79
C ILE A 222 -7.61 1.09 -4.89
N SER A 223 -7.64 2.33 -5.36
CA SER A 223 -8.13 3.49 -4.63
C SER A 223 -9.04 4.32 -5.55
N PRO A 224 -10.37 4.17 -5.44
CA PRO A 224 -11.33 4.93 -6.26
C PRO A 224 -11.23 6.44 -6.06
N LEU A 225 -10.76 6.89 -4.89
CA LEU A 225 -10.45 8.30 -4.60
C LEU A 225 -9.44 8.89 -5.59
N LEU A 226 -8.47 8.08 -6.03
CA LEU A 226 -7.38 8.49 -6.92
C LEU A 226 -7.70 8.26 -8.39
N SER A 227 -8.95 8.03 -8.72
CA SER A 227 -9.37 7.58 -10.04
C SER A 227 -9.19 8.62 -11.15
N SER A 228 -9.02 9.90 -10.80
CA SER A 228 -8.64 10.97 -11.74
C SER A 228 -7.19 10.81 -12.25
N LEU A 229 -6.31 10.10 -11.52
CA LEU A 229 -4.94 9.85 -11.96
C LEU A 229 -4.88 8.95 -13.21
N ASP A 230 -5.82 8.03 -13.39
CA ASP A 230 -5.75 7.05 -14.47
C ASP A 230 -5.66 7.71 -15.85
N ASN A 231 -6.40 8.80 -16.07
CA ASN A 231 -6.36 9.55 -17.32
C ASN A 231 -4.98 10.15 -17.60
N LEU A 232 -4.35 10.75 -16.58
CA LEU A 232 -3.02 11.31 -16.70
C LEU A 232 -1.97 10.22 -16.96
N ILE A 233 -2.03 9.11 -16.20
CA ILE A 233 -1.12 7.98 -16.38
C ILE A 233 -1.25 7.38 -17.78
N ASN A 234 -2.47 7.24 -18.30
CA ASN A 234 -2.71 6.77 -19.66
C ASN A 234 -2.09 7.69 -20.73
N LYS A 235 -2.11 9.01 -20.52
CA LYS A 235 -1.40 9.96 -21.41
C LYS A 235 0.13 9.79 -21.32
N MET A 236 0.66 9.63 -20.12
CA MET A 236 2.11 9.47 -19.88
C MET A 236 2.66 8.15 -20.44
N LEU A 237 1.85 7.09 -20.45
CA LEU A 237 2.22 5.76 -20.95
C LEU A 237 1.88 5.53 -22.43
N LYS A 238 1.55 6.59 -23.19
CA LYS A 238 1.32 6.49 -24.64
C LYS A 238 2.55 5.91 -25.36
N GLN A 239 2.29 5.08 -26.36
CA GLN A 239 3.36 4.47 -27.15
C GLN A 239 4.14 5.52 -27.96
N THR A 240 3.44 6.55 -28.44
CA THR A 240 4.01 7.62 -29.23
C THR A 240 4.60 8.73 -28.35
N PRO A 241 5.88 9.12 -28.52
CA PRO A 241 6.53 10.06 -27.60
C PRO A 241 5.90 11.46 -27.56
N TYR A 242 5.47 12.01 -28.70
CA TYR A 242 4.92 13.36 -28.79
C TYR A 242 3.47 13.47 -28.29
N GLU A 243 2.79 12.34 -28.07
CA GLU A 243 1.46 12.30 -27.44
C GLU A 243 1.54 12.36 -25.91
N ARG A 244 2.75 12.23 -25.34
CA ARG A 244 2.97 12.32 -23.89
C ARG A 244 3.07 13.79 -23.47
N PRO A 245 2.53 14.16 -22.30
CA PRO A 245 2.64 15.52 -21.78
C PRO A 245 4.08 15.88 -21.42
N LYS A 246 4.40 17.17 -21.41
CA LYS A 246 5.66 17.68 -20.86
C LYS A 246 5.60 17.68 -19.32
N ILE A 247 6.77 17.69 -18.67
CA ILE A 247 6.84 17.65 -17.20
C ILE A 247 6.07 18.79 -16.51
N ASN A 248 6.03 19.99 -17.09
CA ASN A 248 5.25 21.10 -16.53
C ASN A 248 3.74 20.83 -16.59
N GLU A 249 3.26 20.20 -17.66
CA GLU A 249 1.85 19.82 -17.82
C GLU A 249 1.49 18.71 -16.82
N VAL A 250 2.37 17.72 -16.64
CA VAL A 250 2.22 16.68 -15.61
C VAL A 250 2.13 17.29 -14.22
N ILE A 251 3.02 18.23 -13.87
CA ILE A 251 3.00 18.90 -12.56
C ILE A 251 1.68 19.65 -12.33
N LEU A 252 1.19 20.36 -13.36
CA LEU A 252 -0.07 21.10 -13.27
C LEU A 252 -1.26 20.15 -13.10
N GLU A 253 -1.35 19.09 -13.91
CA GLU A 253 -2.44 18.11 -13.85
C GLU A 253 -2.44 17.35 -12.50
N LEU A 254 -1.27 16.96 -11.98
CA LEU A 254 -1.15 16.36 -10.65
C LEU A 254 -1.61 17.32 -9.54
N ARG A 255 -1.24 18.60 -9.61
CA ARG A 255 -1.66 19.60 -8.60
C ARG A 255 -3.16 19.84 -8.62
N LEU A 256 -3.77 19.89 -9.80
CA LEU A 256 -5.22 20.02 -9.95
C LEU A 256 -5.92 18.80 -9.35
N ILE A 257 -5.51 17.59 -9.75
CA ILE A 257 -6.10 16.34 -9.25
C ILE A 257 -5.99 16.24 -7.72
N PHE A 258 -4.82 16.51 -7.15
CA PHE A 258 -4.63 16.41 -5.70
C PHE A 258 -5.34 17.54 -4.96
N GLY A 259 -5.34 18.76 -5.50
CA GLY A 259 -6.08 19.88 -4.93
C GLY A 259 -7.58 19.62 -4.86
N GLU A 260 -8.17 19.10 -5.93
CA GLU A 260 -9.60 18.72 -5.96
C GLU A 260 -9.94 17.65 -4.92
N ILE A 261 -9.08 16.63 -4.78
CA ILE A 261 -9.27 15.56 -3.79
C ILE A 261 -9.17 16.12 -2.37
N GLU A 262 -8.13 16.90 -2.07
CA GLU A 262 -7.93 17.51 -0.75
C GLU A 262 -9.08 18.45 -0.38
N GLU A 263 -9.53 19.29 -1.31
CA GLU A 263 -10.64 20.21 -1.11
C GLU A 263 -11.95 19.45 -0.85
N SER A 264 -12.23 18.39 -1.61
CA SER A 264 -13.45 17.60 -1.44
C SER A 264 -13.49 16.85 -0.10
N ILE A 265 -12.35 16.26 0.31
CA ILE A 265 -12.20 15.62 1.62
C ILE A 265 -12.40 16.67 2.73
N LYS A 266 -11.76 17.84 2.60
CA LYS A 266 -11.87 18.90 3.60
C LYS A 266 -13.31 19.42 3.74
N ASN A 267 -14.00 19.67 2.62
CA ASN A 267 -15.40 20.11 2.66
C ASN A 267 -16.31 19.06 3.34
N THR A 268 -16.05 17.78 3.10
CA THR A 268 -16.78 16.69 3.77
C THR A 268 -16.46 16.66 5.26
N TYR A 269 -15.18 16.83 5.62
CA TYR A 269 -14.72 16.88 7.00
C TYR A 269 -15.37 18.01 7.78
N ASP A 270 -15.35 19.23 7.22
CA ASP A 270 -15.93 20.42 7.86
C ASP A 270 -17.44 20.23 8.07
N ARG A 271 -18.15 19.66 7.08
CA ARG A 271 -19.58 19.33 7.21
C ARG A 271 -19.85 18.30 8.31
N LEU A 272 -19.06 17.22 8.36
CA LEU A 272 -19.23 16.18 9.39
C LEU A 272 -18.89 16.71 10.79
N LEU A 273 -17.92 17.61 10.90
CA LEU A 273 -17.56 18.28 12.15
C LEU A 273 -18.71 19.16 12.65
N ASP A 274 -19.33 19.95 11.77
CA ASP A 274 -20.47 20.81 12.10
C ASP A 274 -21.71 20.01 12.54
N GLU A 275 -21.90 18.81 11.98
CA GLU A 275 -23.00 17.90 12.33
C GLU A 275 -22.69 17.02 13.56
N CYS A 276 -21.47 17.07 14.13
CA CYS A 276 -21.03 16.17 15.19
C CYS A 276 -21.58 16.58 16.57
N PRO A 277 -22.35 15.73 17.27
CA PRO A 277 -22.94 16.07 18.57
C PRO A 277 -21.95 15.93 19.75
N ILE A 278 -20.69 15.54 19.50
CA ILE A 278 -19.71 15.19 20.54
C ILE A 278 -18.76 16.38 20.78
N GLU A 279 -18.77 16.93 21.99
CA GLU A 279 -17.96 18.10 22.35
C GLU A 279 -16.51 17.79 22.78
N GLN A 280 -16.08 16.53 22.95
CA GLN A 280 -14.71 16.20 23.39
C GLN A 280 -14.15 14.86 22.88
N GLU A 281 -13.08 14.94 22.07
CA GLU A 281 -11.69 14.46 22.31
C GLU A 281 -10.93 14.76 21.00
N GLU A 282 -10.25 15.92 20.93
CA GLU A 282 -9.79 16.52 19.65
C GLU A 282 -8.96 15.57 18.76
N GLY A 283 -8.17 14.68 19.36
CA GLY A 283 -7.28 13.79 18.64
C GLY A 283 -7.99 12.64 17.92
N LEU A 284 -8.80 11.87 18.66
CA LEU A 284 -9.50 10.69 18.12
C LEU A 284 -10.63 11.11 17.16
N LEU A 285 -11.40 12.13 17.54
CA LEU A 285 -12.47 12.66 16.70
C LEU A 285 -11.93 13.12 15.33
N LYS A 286 -10.78 13.79 15.30
CA LYS A 286 -10.14 14.21 14.06
C LYS A 286 -9.75 13.04 13.15
N ILE A 287 -9.27 11.93 13.73
CA ILE A 287 -8.92 10.72 12.97
C ILE A 287 -10.19 10.10 12.38
N ILE A 288 -11.24 9.97 13.19
CA ILE A 288 -12.54 9.41 12.77
C ILE A 288 -13.13 10.24 11.63
N LEU A 289 -13.21 11.56 11.81
CA LEU A 289 -13.78 12.47 10.81
C LEU A 289 -12.95 12.48 9.52
N LYS A 290 -11.62 12.41 9.60
CA LYS A 290 -10.77 12.31 8.40
C LYS A 290 -11.09 11.03 7.61
N GLN A 291 -11.14 9.88 8.28
CA GLN A 291 -11.44 8.60 7.62
C GLN A 291 -12.87 8.59 7.06
N ALA A 292 -13.86 9.04 7.82
CA ALA A 292 -15.25 9.12 7.34
C ALA A 292 -15.39 10.02 6.10
N SER A 293 -14.62 11.11 6.05
CA SER A 293 -14.60 12.01 4.89
C SER A 293 -14.02 11.34 3.64
N GLU A 294 -12.91 10.61 3.79
CA GLU A 294 -12.32 9.81 2.71
C GLU A 294 -13.32 8.75 2.20
N ASP A 295 -13.97 8.02 3.12
CA ASP A 295 -14.92 6.95 2.80
C ASP A 295 -16.14 7.46 2.03
N LEU A 296 -16.72 8.59 2.46
CA LEU A 296 -17.82 9.24 1.74
C LEU A 296 -17.42 9.70 0.34
N GLN A 297 -16.21 10.27 0.20
CA GLN A 297 -15.70 10.68 -1.10
C GLN A 297 -15.47 9.50 -2.06
N ILE A 298 -15.06 8.36 -1.52
CA ILE A 298 -14.95 7.11 -2.30
C ILE A 298 -16.31 6.63 -2.74
N ALA A 299 -17.29 6.56 -1.82
CA ALA A 299 -18.65 6.16 -2.12
C ALA A 299 -19.27 7.05 -3.21
N GLU A 300 -19.11 8.38 -3.09
CA GLU A 300 -19.60 9.33 -4.08
C GLU A 300 -18.95 9.12 -5.46
N ASN A 301 -17.63 8.91 -5.50
CA ASN A 301 -16.90 8.65 -6.76
C ASN A 301 -17.31 7.33 -7.42
N ILE A 302 -17.56 6.28 -6.63
CA ILE A 302 -18.05 4.99 -7.11
C ILE A 302 -19.46 5.14 -7.68
N LEU A 303 -20.37 5.78 -6.94
CA LEU A 303 -21.77 6.01 -7.34
C LEU A 303 -21.90 6.85 -8.61
N LYS A 304 -21.03 7.85 -8.82
CA LYS A 304 -21.06 8.71 -10.01
C LYS A 304 -20.58 8.02 -11.30
N ARG A 305 -19.84 6.91 -11.24
CA ARG A 305 -19.11 6.33 -12.38
C ARG A 305 -19.79 5.15 -13.08
N ASP A 306 -20.96 4.73 -12.62
CA ASP A 306 -21.71 3.55 -13.09
C ASP A 306 -21.06 2.20 -12.72
N LEU A 307 -21.89 1.30 -12.19
CA LEU A 307 -21.62 0.54 -10.95
C LEU A 307 -21.49 -0.97 -11.18
N ASN A 308 -20.43 -1.44 -11.82
CA ASN A 308 -20.02 -2.82 -11.54
C ASN A 308 -19.18 -2.84 -10.26
N LEU A 309 -19.89 -2.85 -9.12
CA LEU A 309 -19.32 -2.85 -7.78
C LEU A 309 -18.36 -4.03 -7.55
N ASP A 310 -18.57 -5.16 -8.24
CA ASP A 310 -17.72 -6.36 -8.13
C ASP A 310 -16.25 -6.11 -8.53
N ASN A 311 -15.98 -5.04 -9.28
CA ASN A 311 -14.62 -4.66 -9.67
C ASN A 311 -13.86 -3.88 -8.59
N PHE A 312 -14.52 -3.49 -7.50
CA PHE A 312 -13.93 -2.69 -6.42
C PHE A 312 -13.72 -3.53 -5.17
N ASN A 313 -12.68 -3.22 -4.41
CA ASN A 313 -12.48 -3.80 -3.10
C ASN A 313 -13.53 -3.22 -2.12
N HIS A 314 -14.58 -3.99 -1.81
CA HIS A 314 -15.63 -3.58 -0.86
C HIS A 314 -15.12 -3.35 0.57
N ASN A 315 -13.91 -3.81 0.90
CA ASN A 315 -13.26 -3.65 2.19
C ASN A 315 -12.15 -2.56 2.17
N TYR A 316 -12.20 -1.65 1.21
CA TYR A 316 -11.26 -0.53 1.14
C TYR A 316 -11.35 0.31 2.43
N HIS A 317 -10.25 0.38 3.19
CA HIS A 317 -10.13 1.12 4.45
C HIS A 317 -11.07 0.66 5.60
N MET A 318 -11.06 -0.65 5.94
CA MET A 318 -11.60 -1.15 7.23
C MET A 318 -10.76 -0.69 8.45
N ASN A 319 -10.53 0.62 8.59
CA ASN A 319 -9.69 1.19 9.65
C ASN A 319 -10.51 1.64 10.87
N ILE A 320 -11.81 1.88 10.69
CA ILE A 320 -12.76 2.08 11.79
C ILE A 320 -13.52 0.75 11.95
N GLY A 321 -13.02 -0.09 12.85
CA GLY A 321 -13.83 -1.17 13.39
C GLY A 321 -14.68 -0.62 14.53
N TYR A 322 -15.99 -0.86 14.50
CA TYR A 322 -16.79 -0.79 15.71
C TYR A 322 -16.85 -2.21 16.27
N THR A 323 -16.55 -2.37 17.54
CA THR A 323 -16.93 -3.58 18.26
C THR A 323 -18.27 -3.30 18.90
N THR A 324 -19.28 -4.12 18.65
CA THR A 324 -20.50 -4.03 19.44
C THR A 324 -20.18 -4.21 20.91
N ASP A 325 -20.89 -3.45 21.74
CA ASP A 325 -20.84 -3.62 23.18
C ASP A 325 -21.04 -5.11 23.54
N GLU A 326 -20.25 -5.61 24.50
CA GLU A 326 -20.23 -7.02 24.85
C GLU A 326 -21.60 -7.50 25.33
N PHE A 327 -22.35 -6.63 26.00
CA PHE A 327 -23.74 -6.90 26.38
C PHE A 327 -24.63 -7.10 25.16
N LEU A 328 -24.54 -6.25 24.14
CA LEU A 328 -25.38 -6.35 22.94
C LEU A 328 -25.05 -7.61 22.13
N LYS A 329 -23.76 -7.94 22.02
CA LYS A 329 -23.27 -9.19 21.39
C LYS A 329 -23.88 -10.41 22.09
N ASN A 330 -23.79 -10.44 23.42
CA ASN A 330 -24.26 -11.57 24.23
C ASN A 330 -25.79 -11.66 24.23
N LEU A 331 -26.49 -10.51 24.27
CA LEU A 331 -27.94 -10.44 24.22
C LEU A 331 -28.49 -10.97 22.90
N TYR A 332 -27.90 -10.56 21.77
CA TYR A 332 -28.31 -11.03 20.47
C TYR A 332 -28.12 -12.55 20.30
N PHE A 333 -26.98 -13.07 20.77
CA PHE A 333 -26.74 -14.52 20.78
C PHE A 333 -27.84 -15.27 21.55
N GLN A 334 -28.11 -14.84 22.78
CA GLN A 334 -29.09 -15.49 23.64
C GLN A 334 -30.53 -15.32 23.14
N GLU A 335 -30.92 -14.18 22.57
CA GLU A 335 -32.27 -13.97 22.01
C GLU A 335 -32.57 -14.90 20.82
N ILE A 336 -31.61 -15.08 19.91
CA ILE A 336 -31.79 -16.05 18.80
C ILE A 336 -31.95 -17.46 19.35
N LEU A 337 -31.11 -17.83 20.31
CA LEU A 337 -31.12 -19.15 20.91
C LEU A 337 -32.41 -19.41 21.70
N TYR A 338 -32.91 -18.40 22.42
CA TYR A 338 -34.20 -18.41 23.10
C TYR A 338 -35.32 -18.69 22.10
N LYS A 339 -35.38 -17.93 21.01
CA LYS A 339 -36.40 -18.11 19.97
C LYS A 339 -36.36 -19.50 19.33
N LYS A 340 -35.17 -20.05 19.09
CA LYS A 340 -35.00 -21.43 18.59
C LYS A 340 -35.54 -22.48 19.57
N CYS A 341 -35.26 -22.31 20.86
CA CYS A 341 -35.77 -23.20 21.89
C CYS A 341 -37.30 -23.08 22.03
N GLU A 342 -37.82 -21.86 21.99
CA GLU A 342 -39.26 -21.55 22.06
C GLU A 342 -40.02 -22.15 20.86
N ASP A 343 -39.49 -22.01 19.63
CA ASP A 343 -40.09 -22.59 18.42
C ASP A 343 -40.20 -24.12 18.52
N LYS A 344 -39.14 -24.80 18.98
CA LYS A 344 -39.13 -26.26 19.14
C LYS A 344 -40.06 -26.72 20.26
N PHE A 345 -40.03 -26.02 21.39
CA PHE A 345 -40.93 -26.28 22.51
C PHE A 345 -42.41 -26.12 22.10
N ASN A 346 -42.75 -25.06 21.37
CA ASN A 346 -44.12 -24.81 20.90
C ASN A 346 -44.56 -25.85 19.87
N TYR A 347 -43.67 -26.25 18.96
CA TYR A 347 -43.93 -27.33 18.01
C TYR A 347 -44.27 -28.64 18.74
N GLU A 348 -43.45 -29.05 19.72
CA GLU A 348 -43.71 -30.25 20.52
C GLU A 348 -44.98 -30.13 21.38
N SER A 349 -45.25 -28.94 21.93
CA SER A 349 -46.46 -28.66 22.71
C SER A 349 -47.73 -28.81 21.88
N ASN A 350 -47.71 -28.43 20.60
CA ASN A 350 -48.84 -28.63 19.70
C ASN A 350 -49.08 -30.12 19.40
N ILE A 351 -48.02 -30.91 19.27
CA ILE A 351 -48.14 -32.38 19.13
C ILE A 351 -48.82 -32.98 20.35
N TYR A 352 -48.54 -32.46 21.56
CA TYR A 352 -49.21 -32.90 22.79
C TYR A 352 -50.71 -32.63 22.77
N LYS A 353 -51.12 -31.48 22.26
CA LYS A 353 -52.55 -31.13 22.07
C LYS A 353 -53.25 -32.08 21.10
N GLU A 354 -52.53 -32.63 20.15
CA GLU A 354 -53.03 -33.60 19.16
C GLU A 354 -52.98 -35.07 19.65
N GLY A 355 -52.58 -35.29 20.92
CA GLY A 355 -52.56 -36.61 21.56
C GLY A 355 -51.23 -37.38 21.39
N GLY A 356 -50.20 -36.76 20.82
CA GLY A 356 -48.86 -37.32 20.76
C GLY A 356 -48.16 -37.26 22.11
N LEU A 357 -47.40 -38.29 22.45
CA LEU A 357 -46.53 -38.32 23.62
C LEU A 357 -45.09 -38.03 23.19
N TYR A 358 -44.36 -37.25 23.98
CA TYR A 358 -42.93 -37.02 23.79
C TYR A 358 -42.20 -37.05 25.13
N THR A 359 -40.89 -37.31 25.07
CA THR A 359 -40.03 -37.40 26.25
C THR A 359 -39.05 -36.23 26.25
N PRO A 360 -39.10 -35.34 27.26
CA PRO A 360 -38.10 -34.27 27.41
C PRO A 360 -36.74 -34.85 27.84
N LEU A 361 -35.72 -34.00 27.91
CA LEU A 361 -34.40 -34.42 28.40
C LEU A 361 -34.47 -34.91 29.85
N ASP A 362 -34.20 -36.20 30.05
CA ASP A 362 -33.86 -36.77 31.35
C ASP A 362 -32.46 -36.34 31.82
N LEU A 363 -32.42 -35.36 32.72
CA LEU A 363 -31.18 -34.83 33.30
C LEU A 363 -30.68 -35.62 34.54
N LYS A 364 -31.36 -36.69 34.95
CA LYS A 364 -30.97 -37.47 36.14
C LYS A 364 -30.28 -38.77 35.74
N ASP A 365 -30.92 -39.52 34.86
CA ASP A 365 -30.56 -40.92 34.62
C ASP A 365 -30.05 -41.16 33.19
N ASN A 366 -30.03 -40.14 32.33
CA ASN A 366 -29.52 -40.23 30.96
C ASN A 366 -28.27 -39.35 30.73
N LYS A 367 -27.13 -40.01 30.53
CA LYS A 367 -25.83 -39.36 30.32
C LYS A 367 -25.79 -38.54 29.02
N GLU A 368 -26.37 -39.04 27.94
CA GLU A 368 -26.36 -38.35 26.63
C GLU A 368 -27.17 -37.05 26.72
N HIS A 369 -28.32 -37.08 27.38
CA HIS A 369 -29.14 -35.90 27.63
C HIS A 369 -28.42 -34.86 28.50
N MET A 370 -27.69 -35.33 29.52
CA MET A 370 -26.86 -34.46 30.35
C MET A 370 -25.71 -33.83 29.57
N ASP A 371 -25.10 -34.54 28.64
CA ASP A 371 -24.04 -34.00 27.78
C ASP A 371 -24.59 -32.94 26.81
N LEU A 372 -25.79 -33.13 26.25
CA LEU A 372 -26.48 -32.10 25.45
C LEU A 372 -26.74 -30.83 26.27
N PHE A 373 -27.26 -30.99 27.49
CA PHE A 373 -27.56 -29.88 28.39
C PHE A 373 -26.30 -29.11 28.80
N ARG A 374 -25.22 -29.81 29.16
CA ARG A 374 -23.92 -29.20 29.49
C ARG A 374 -23.31 -28.46 28.31
N THR A 375 -23.44 -29.00 27.10
CA THR A 375 -22.94 -28.35 25.89
C THR A 375 -23.59 -26.97 25.71
N LEU A 376 -24.91 -26.88 25.90
CA LEU A 376 -25.61 -25.60 25.84
C LEU A 376 -25.18 -24.65 26.96
N GLN A 377 -25.00 -25.16 28.18
CA GLN A 377 -24.54 -24.35 29.32
C GLN A 377 -23.15 -23.74 29.07
N MET A 378 -22.24 -24.49 28.45
CA MET A 378 -20.92 -23.97 28.08
C MET A 378 -21.05 -22.80 27.11
N HIS A 379 -21.82 -22.95 26.04
CA HIS A 379 -22.06 -21.85 25.10
C HIS A 379 -22.71 -20.62 25.76
N LEU A 380 -23.67 -20.79 26.68
CA LEU A 380 -24.25 -19.65 27.40
C LEU A 380 -23.24 -18.96 28.33
N SER A 381 -22.27 -19.70 28.86
CA SER A 381 -21.20 -19.16 29.70
C SER A 381 -20.18 -18.34 28.90
N ASP A 382 -20.00 -18.67 27.62
CA ASP A 382 -19.15 -17.90 26.70
C ASP A 382 -19.78 -16.55 26.29
N TYR A 383 -21.09 -16.38 26.50
CA TYR A 383 -21.87 -15.18 26.15
C TYR A 383 -22.76 -14.72 27.32
N PRO A 384 -22.17 -14.27 28.45
CA PRO A 384 -22.92 -13.96 29.66
C PRO A 384 -23.76 -12.67 29.54
N LEU A 385 -24.91 -12.63 30.23
CA LEU A 385 -25.71 -11.44 30.46
C LEU A 385 -25.63 -11.02 31.93
N GLU A 386 -25.67 -9.71 32.20
CA GLU A 386 -25.69 -9.20 33.57
C GLU A 386 -26.96 -9.65 34.31
N ASN A 387 -26.87 -9.79 35.64
CA ASN A 387 -27.85 -10.45 36.53
C ASN A 387 -29.32 -9.97 36.42
N TYR A 388 -29.58 -8.82 35.79
CA TYR A 388 -30.95 -8.31 35.60
C TYR A 388 -31.66 -8.89 34.35
N PHE A 389 -30.95 -9.60 33.47
CA PHE A 389 -31.47 -10.27 32.27
C PHE A 389 -31.31 -11.80 32.38
N ASP A 390 -32.27 -12.48 33.02
CA ASP A 390 -32.25 -13.95 33.12
C ASP A 390 -32.81 -14.62 31.85
N LEU A 391 -32.05 -14.52 30.75
CA LEU A 391 -32.37 -15.19 29.50
C LEU A 391 -31.73 -16.59 29.44
N SER A 392 -30.52 -16.75 29.98
CA SER A 392 -29.82 -18.04 30.11
C SER A 392 -30.69 -19.09 30.81
N GLY A 393 -31.32 -18.74 31.94
CA GLY A 393 -32.18 -19.66 32.69
C GLY A 393 -33.42 -20.08 31.90
N LYS A 394 -34.04 -19.13 31.19
CA LYS A 394 -35.20 -19.40 30.31
C LYS A 394 -34.84 -20.33 29.16
N ILE A 395 -33.71 -20.09 28.51
CA ILE A 395 -33.19 -20.95 27.44
C ILE A 395 -32.98 -22.38 27.95
N LEU A 396 -32.28 -22.55 29.08
CA LEU A 396 -32.02 -23.87 29.65
C LEU A 396 -33.32 -24.58 30.03
N LYS A 397 -34.30 -23.85 30.56
CA LYS A 397 -35.61 -24.42 30.91
C LYS A 397 -36.36 -24.92 29.69
N LEU A 398 -36.44 -24.11 28.62
CA LEU A 398 -37.08 -24.51 27.37
C LEU A 398 -36.35 -25.69 26.72
N PHE A 399 -35.02 -25.62 26.64
CA PHE A 399 -34.19 -26.66 26.06
C PHE A 399 -34.34 -27.99 26.80
N SER A 400 -34.29 -28.00 28.13
CA SER A 400 -34.52 -29.22 28.93
C SER A 400 -35.92 -29.81 28.76
N SER A 401 -36.89 -29.00 28.30
CA SER A 401 -38.26 -29.42 28.06
C SER A 401 -38.49 -29.95 26.63
N CYS A 402 -37.48 -29.88 25.76
CA CYS A 402 -37.53 -30.38 24.39
C CYS A 402 -37.06 -31.84 24.29
N CYS A 403 -37.40 -32.53 23.20
CA CYS A 403 -36.82 -33.82 22.85
C CYS A 403 -35.33 -33.73 22.50
N ASP A 404 -34.61 -34.84 22.66
CA ASP A 404 -33.17 -34.95 22.40
C ASP A 404 -32.79 -34.62 20.95
N TYR A 405 -33.58 -35.04 19.96
CA TYR A 405 -33.32 -34.75 18.55
C TYR A 405 -33.47 -33.27 18.22
N HIS A 406 -34.44 -32.57 18.81
CA HIS A 406 -34.56 -31.11 18.68
C HIS A 406 -33.47 -30.37 19.45
N CYS A 407 -33.05 -30.87 20.61
CA CYS A 407 -31.88 -30.36 21.32
C CYS A 407 -30.61 -30.45 20.45
N LYS A 408 -30.41 -31.59 19.78
CA LYS A 408 -29.31 -31.81 18.82
C LYS A 408 -29.40 -30.83 17.64
N GLU A 409 -30.60 -30.52 17.13
CA GLU A 409 -30.78 -29.53 16.06
C GLU A 409 -30.45 -28.10 16.52
N ILE A 410 -30.87 -27.71 17.72
CA ILE A 410 -30.56 -26.39 18.29
C ILE A 410 -29.04 -26.24 18.45
N LEU A 411 -28.34 -27.24 18.99
CA LEU A 411 -26.88 -27.19 19.13
C LEU A 411 -26.16 -27.07 17.78
N LYS A 412 -26.64 -27.75 16.73
CA LYS A 412 -26.04 -27.68 15.38
C LYS A 412 -26.08 -26.29 14.76
N VAL A 413 -26.99 -25.42 15.17
CA VAL A 413 -27.11 -24.07 14.59
C VAL A 413 -26.28 -23.02 15.33
N ILE A 414 -25.71 -23.33 16.50
CA ILE A 414 -24.95 -22.39 17.33
C ILE A 414 -23.76 -21.80 16.57
N ASP A 415 -22.95 -22.63 15.93
CA ASP A 415 -21.79 -22.15 15.16
C ASP A 415 -22.19 -21.18 14.04
N ASN A 416 -23.36 -21.41 13.43
CA ASN A 416 -23.88 -20.52 12.41
C ASN A 416 -24.38 -19.19 12.99
N ILE A 417 -24.96 -19.21 14.20
CA ILE A 417 -25.35 -18.00 14.93
C ILE A 417 -24.10 -17.18 15.26
N ILE A 418 -23.05 -17.81 15.79
CA ILE A 418 -21.76 -17.17 16.11
C ILE A 418 -21.15 -16.57 14.84
N LYS A 419 -21.12 -17.32 13.74
CA LYS A 419 -20.65 -16.84 12.45
C LYS A 419 -21.44 -15.62 11.97
N THR A 420 -22.77 -15.65 12.12
CA THR A 420 -23.64 -14.53 11.74
C THR A 420 -23.39 -13.29 12.59
N ILE A 421 -23.16 -13.43 13.90
CA ILE A 421 -22.78 -12.32 14.78
C ILE A 421 -21.48 -11.68 14.29
N LYS A 422 -20.49 -12.52 13.98
CA LYS A 422 -19.22 -12.03 13.47
C LYS A 422 -19.41 -11.25 12.16
N GLU A 423 -20.08 -11.83 11.17
CA GLU A 423 -20.24 -11.24 9.83
C GLU A 423 -21.17 -10.02 9.80
N LYS A 424 -22.25 -10.03 10.59
CA LYS A 424 -23.33 -9.04 10.47
C LYS A 424 -23.40 -8.02 11.59
N LEU A 425 -22.68 -8.23 12.68
CA LEU A 425 -22.73 -7.36 13.86
C LEU A 425 -21.35 -6.82 14.22
N MET A 426 -20.29 -7.64 14.17
CA MET A 426 -18.92 -7.19 14.48
C MET A 426 -18.18 -6.66 13.25
N ASP A 427 -18.25 -7.39 12.14
CA ASP A 427 -17.54 -7.07 10.90
C ASP A 427 -18.50 -6.45 9.85
N ALA A 428 -19.70 -6.04 10.25
CA ALA A 428 -20.68 -5.51 9.31
C ALA A 428 -20.23 -4.14 8.75
N PRO A 429 -20.37 -3.90 7.45
CA PRO A 429 -20.03 -2.61 6.86
C PRO A 429 -20.96 -1.51 7.41
N ILE A 430 -20.37 -0.37 7.80
CA ILE A 430 -21.07 0.77 8.42
C ILE A 430 -22.07 1.40 7.45
N LEU A 431 -21.81 1.33 6.15
CA LEU A 431 -22.65 1.90 5.10
C LEU A 431 -23.16 0.77 4.19
N TYR A 432 -24.41 0.36 4.41
CA TYR A 432 -25.20 -0.20 3.32
C TYR A 432 -25.73 0.99 2.51
N LEU A 433 -25.17 1.22 1.33
CA LEU A 433 -25.84 2.02 0.31
C LEU A 433 -27.06 1.20 -0.13
N ILE A 434 -28.20 1.46 0.50
CA ILE A 434 -29.50 0.98 0.01
C ILE A 434 -29.75 1.74 -1.29
N MET A 435 -29.82 1.00 -2.39
CA MET A 435 -30.14 1.52 -3.73
C MET A 435 -31.54 2.12 -3.79
#